data_AF-A0A6D2HPP0-F1
#
_entry.id   AF-A0A6D2HPP0-F1
#
_cell.length_a   1.000
_cell.length_b   1.000
_cell.length_c   1.000
_cell.angle_alpha   90.00
_cell.angle_beta   90.00
_cell.angle_gamma   90.00
#
_symmetry.space_group_name_H-M   'P 1'
#
loop_
_entity.id
_entity.type
_entity.pdbx_description
1 polymer ?
#
loop_
_entity_poly.entity_id
_entity_poly.type
_entity_poly.pdbx_seq_one_letter_code
_entity_poly.pdbx_strand_id
1 'polypeptide(L)'
;MILEIIIFFLFVFLFTKIHIKNLLVNESPSSSSRGHCAHWFVRRRTCLDCKTNVSRLKVVQSFNYTFSGLRLSNEAVSFTKRVTTLTSIHVRKKLHLVLDLDHTLIHSVLVSNLSAAEKYLVQEERPCLTRKPSRFGNMLIKTRPFVNEFLREANKLFDMYVYTKGDWIYAQDVVKVLDPNKTYFGDRVITRRESPHKKTLDLVLADERGIVIVDDTLDVWPHHKRNLLQVTRYFYFKNNGIKRESKPSYAERKQDESRSRGSLKNLLKFLKELHSGFFSCGAVQELDSKDVRALINGPFKPNGC
;
A
#
# COMPACT_ATOMS: atom_id res chain seq x y z
N MET A 1 -0.78 21.55 4.54
CA MET A 1 -1.21 20.41 5.38
C MET A 1 -2.64 20.53 5.91
N ILE A 2 -3.03 21.58 6.64
CA ILE A 2 -4.46 21.78 7.02
C ILE A 2 -5.35 21.97 5.78
N LEU A 3 -4.83 22.64 4.74
CA LEU A 3 -5.53 22.87 3.49
C LEU A 3 -5.82 21.59 2.69
N GLU A 4 -4.97 20.56 2.75
CA GLU A 4 -5.21 19.29 2.04
C GLU A 4 -6.17 18.36 2.80
N ILE A 5 -6.24 18.48 4.12
CA ILE A 5 -7.25 17.82 4.96
C ILE A 5 -8.60 18.49 4.75
N ILE A 6 -8.61 19.83 4.74
CA ILE A 6 -9.76 20.63 4.35
C ILE A 6 -10.15 20.26 2.93
N ILE A 7 -9.25 20.12 1.96
CA ILE A 7 -9.60 19.69 0.60
C ILE A 7 -10.04 18.23 0.56
N PHE A 8 -9.42 17.25 1.22
CA PHE A 8 -9.91 15.85 1.18
C PHE A 8 -11.28 15.72 1.84
N PHE A 9 -11.47 16.36 3.00
CA PHE A 9 -12.76 16.37 3.67
C PHE A 9 -13.76 17.29 2.96
N LEU A 10 -13.41 18.44 2.41
CA LEU A 10 -14.30 19.26 1.58
C LEU A 10 -14.54 18.62 0.22
N PHE A 11 -13.64 17.81 -0.34
CA PHE A 11 -13.90 17.11 -1.58
C PHE A 11 -14.87 15.98 -1.30
N VAL A 12 -14.67 15.21 -0.22
CA VAL A 12 -15.63 14.21 0.26
C VAL A 12 -16.95 14.85 0.73
N PHE A 13 -16.92 16.03 1.37
CA PHE A 13 -18.08 16.72 1.98
C PHE A 13 -18.81 17.69 1.02
N LEU A 14 -18.13 18.27 0.02
CA LEU A 14 -18.74 18.98 -1.12
C LEU A 14 -19.24 17.99 -2.16
N PHE A 15 -18.54 16.87 -2.47
CA PHE A 15 -19.12 15.86 -3.37
C PHE A 15 -20.32 15.15 -2.75
N THR A 16 -20.34 14.91 -1.43
CA THR A 16 -21.56 14.41 -0.77
C THR A 16 -22.71 15.43 -0.78
N LYS A 17 -22.47 16.72 -1.06
CA LYS A 17 -23.56 17.71 -1.26
C LYS A 17 -23.90 17.98 -2.74
N ILE A 18 -22.91 17.98 -3.63
CA ILE A 18 -23.05 18.41 -5.03
C ILE A 18 -23.34 17.24 -5.96
N HIS A 19 -22.79 16.04 -5.70
CA HIS A 19 -23.01 14.87 -6.57
C HIS A 19 -24.09 13.92 -6.05
N ILE A 20 -24.39 13.95 -4.74
CA ILE A 20 -25.54 13.20 -4.19
C ILE A 20 -26.87 13.75 -4.70
N LYS A 21 -26.99 15.04 -5.00
CA LYS A 21 -28.20 15.58 -5.66
C LYS A 21 -28.44 15.01 -7.06
N ASN A 22 -27.40 14.57 -7.77
CA ASN A 22 -27.51 14.06 -9.14
C ASN A 22 -27.43 12.53 -9.23
N LEU A 23 -26.83 11.84 -8.24
CA LEU A 23 -26.76 10.37 -8.17
C LEU A 23 -27.86 9.73 -7.31
N LEU A 24 -28.54 10.50 -6.47
CA LEU A 24 -29.76 10.09 -5.75
C LEU A 24 -30.98 10.87 -6.27
N VAL A 25 -31.26 10.77 -7.58
CA VAL A 25 -32.62 11.03 -8.06
C VAL A 25 -33.43 9.78 -7.75
N ASN A 26 -33.91 9.71 -6.51
CA ASN A 26 -35.07 8.98 -6.00
C ASN A 26 -34.80 8.64 -4.53
N GLU A 27 -34.81 9.67 -3.70
CA GLU A 27 -35.41 9.71 -2.36
C GLU A 27 -34.86 10.96 -1.64
N SER A 28 -35.68 12.00 -1.65
CA SER A 28 -35.45 13.23 -0.89
C SER A 28 -35.55 12.94 0.61
N PRO A 29 -34.56 13.30 1.46
CA PRO A 29 -34.82 13.36 2.89
C PRO A 29 -35.41 14.73 3.21
N SER A 30 -36.68 14.71 3.57
CA SER A 30 -37.41 15.78 4.22
C SER A 30 -36.65 16.33 5.45
N SER A 31 -36.83 17.63 5.67
CA SER A 31 -36.31 18.38 6.80
C SER A 31 -36.69 17.83 8.18
N SER A 32 -35.74 17.98 9.11
CA SER A 32 -35.88 17.97 10.58
C SER A 32 -35.93 16.61 11.32
N SER A 33 -34.83 16.27 11.99
CA SER A 33 -34.83 15.83 13.39
C SER A 33 -33.43 16.00 14.01
N ARG A 34 -33.35 16.60 15.20
CA ARG A 34 -32.19 16.43 16.09
C ARG A 34 -32.25 14.98 16.59
N GLY A 35 -31.58 14.04 15.92
CA GLY A 35 -31.61 12.65 16.42
C GLY A 35 -30.82 11.58 15.67
N HIS A 36 -30.46 11.74 14.39
CA HIS A 36 -29.96 10.60 13.61
C HIS A 36 -28.67 10.93 12.84
N CYS A 37 -27.57 11.17 13.55
CA CYS A 37 -26.25 11.19 12.90
C CYS A 37 -25.72 9.75 12.77
N ALA A 38 -25.38 9.33 11.55
CA ALA A 38 -24.86 7.99 11.28
C ALA A 38 -23.39 7.79 11.74
N HIS A 39 -22.75 8.84 12.28
CA HIS A 39 -21.40 8.81 12.85
C HIS A 39 -20.33 8.21 11.92
N TRP A 40 -20.39 8.58 10.64
CA TRP A 40 -19.55 8.03 9.58
C TRP A 40 -18.05 8.18 9.83
N PHE A 41 -17.64 9.35 10.33
CA PHE A 41 -16.26 9.68 10.63
C PHE A 41 -16.11 10.12 12.08
N VAL A 42 -15.25 9.43 12.81
CA VAL A 42 -15.04 9.65 14.26
C VAL A 42 -13.54 9.80 14.51
N ARG A 43 -13.15 10.83 15.26
CA ARG A 43 -11.76 11.06 15.66
C ARG A 43 -11.66 11.19 17.17
N ARG A 44 -10.82 10.37 17.81
CA ARG A 44 -10.62 10.37 19.27
C ARG A 44 -11.95 10.34 20.05
N ARG A 45 -12.90 9.50 19.58
CA ARG A 45 -14.27 9.33 20.09
C ARG A 45 -15.25 10.49 19.81
N THR A 46 -14.85 11.53 19.09
CA THR A 46 -15.75 12.62 18.70
C THR A 46 -16.17 12.46 17.25
N CYS A 47 -17.48 12.49 16.97
CA CYS A 47 -17.97 12.52 15.60
C CYS A 47 -17.54 13.82 14.91
N LEU A 48 -16.99 13.72 13.70
CA LEU A 48 -16.54 14.89 12.95
C LEU A 48 -17.71 15.74 12.43
N ASP A 49 -18.90 15.16 12.31
CA ASP A 49 -20.11 15.81 11.83
C ASP A 49 -20.90 16.45 13.00
N CYS A 50 -21.61 15.63 13.80
CA CYS A 50 -22.47 16.13 14.87
C CYS A 50 -21.74 16.52 16.18
N LYS A 51 -20.42 16.38 16.25
CA LYS A 51 -19.56 16.73 17.41
C LYS A 51 -19.86 15.97 18.71
N THR A 52 -20.77 15.00 18.72
CA THR A 52 -21.07 14.20 19.90
C THR A 52 -19.95 13.19 20.20
N ASN A 53 -19.79 12.86 21.48
CA ASN A 53 -18.92 11.77 21.91
C ASN A 53 -19.60 10.43 21.62
N VAL A 54 -18.93 9.55 20.90
CA VAL A 54 -19.45 8.25 20.51
C VAL A 54 -18.76 7.17 21.33
N SER A 55 -19.39 6.80 22.44
CA SER A 55 -18.89 5.85 23.43
C SER A 55 -19.16 4.38 23.07
N ARG A 56 -20.22 4.10 22.29
CA ARG A 56 -20.62 2.76 21.83
C ARG A 56 -20.89 2.74 20.33
N LEU A 57 -19.84 2.57 19.53
CA LEU A 57 -19.99 2.30 18.11
C LEU A 57 -20.11 0.79 17.90
N LYS A 58 -21.20 0.36 17.28
CA LYS A 58 -21.27 -0.96 16.63
C LYS A 58 -20.30 -0.92 15.46
N VAL A 59 -19.17 -1.61 15.60
CA VAL A 59 -18.17 -1.91 14.56
C VAL A 59 -17.65 -0.68 13.79
N VAL A 60 -16.61 -0.03 14.33
CA VAL A 60 -15.83 0.97 13.60
C VAL A 60 -14.41 0.48 13.34
N GLN A 61 -13.99 0.61 12.09
CA GLN A 61 -12.64 0.27 11.67
C GLN A 61 -11.68 1.44 11.89
N SER A 62 -10.48 1.14 12.38
CA SER A 62 -9.45 2.12 12.73
C SER A 62 -8.56 2.43 11.54
N PHE A 63 -8.37 3.71 11.23
CA PHE A 63 -7.47 4.22 10.18
C PHE A 63 -6.40 5.14 10.79
N ASN A 64 -5.88 4.73 11.95
CA ASN A 64 -4.86 5.48 12.70
C ASN A 64 -3.59 5.78 11.90
N TYR A 65 -3.26 4.93 10.92
CA TYR A 65 -2.10 5.11 10.06
C TYR A 65 -2.22 6.34 9.17
N THR A 66 -3.44 6.69 8.75
CA THR A 66 -3.71 7.90 7.96
C THR A 66 -3.81 9.11 8.88
N PHE A 67 -4.60 9.00 9.95
CA PHE A 67 -4.75 10.07 10.93
C PHE A 67 -4.93 9.49 12.33
N SER A 68 -4.12 9.98 13.27
CA SER A 68 -4.20 9.55 14.67
C SER A 68 -5.61 9.72 15.25
N GLY A 69 -6.18 8.60 15.69
CA GLY A 69 -7.49 8.49 16.31
C GLY A 69 -8.67 8.39 15.34
N LEU A 70 -8.43 8.32 14.02
CA LEU A 70 -9.48 8.23 13.00
C LEU A 70 -10.11 6.83 12.95
N ARG A 71 -11.43 6.83 12.92
CA ARG A 71 -12.29 5.65 12.84
C ARG A 71 -13.43 5.93 11.87
N LEU A 72 -13.77 4.94 11.06
CA LEU A 72 -14.87 4.99 10.11
C LEU A 72 -15.88 3.89 10.42
N SER A 73 -17.17 4.19 10.24
CA SER A 73 -18.23 3.18 10.12
C SER A 73 -18.04 2.32 8.87
N ASN A 74 -18.64 1.13 8.81
CA ASN A 74 -18.54 0.26 7.65
C ASN A 74 -19.14 0.91 6.38
N GLU A 75 -20.22 1.67 6.55
CA GLU A 75 -20.88 2.44 5.49
C GLU A 75 -19.92 3.52 4.96
N ALA A 76 -19.26 4.24 5.87
CA ALA A 76 -18.26 5.25 5.52
C ALA A 76 -17.04 4.65 4.82
N VAL A 77 -16.55 3.47 5.27
CA VAL A 77 -15.46 2.76 4.58
C VAL A 77 -15.88 2.40 3.16
N SER A 78 -17.05 1.78 3.00
CA SER A 78 -17.57 1.35 1.68
C SER A 78 -17.76 2.53 0.73
N PHE A 79 -18.34 3.62 1.21
CA PHE A 79 -18.49 4.86 0.45
C PHE A 79 -17.14 5.46 0.07
N THR A 80 -16.22 5.57 1.03
CA THR A 80 -14.88 6.15 0.80
C THR A 80 -14.09 5.34 -0.22
N LYS A 81 -14.13 4.01 -0.14
CA LYS A 81 -13.51 3.10 -1.11
C LYS A 81 -14.03 3.36 -2.52
N ARG A 82 -15.35 3.40 -2.70
CA ARG A 82 -15.99 3.64 -4.00
C ARG A 82 -15.59 5.00 -4.57
N VAL A 83 -15.76 6.08 -3.80
CA VAL A 83 -15.44 7.44 -4.27
C VAL A 83 -13.95 7.59 -4.59
N THR A 84 -13.07 7.02 -3.77
CA THR A 84 -11.62 7.09 -3.98
C THR A 84 -11.23 6.40 -5.28
N THR A 85 -11.73 5.19 -5.53
CA THR A 85 -11.45 4.44 -6.75
C THR A 85 -12.03 5.11 -7.99
N LEU A 86 -13.28 5.57 -7.93
CA LEU A 86 -13.89 6.28 -9.05
C LEU A 86 -13.12 7.57 -9.38
N THR A 87 -12.73 8.34 -8.36
CA THR A 87 -11.92 9.55 -8.57
C THR A 87 -10.56 9.21 -9.17
N SER A 88 -9.90 8.15 -8.70
CA SER A 88 -8.62 7.69 -9.25
C SER A 88 -8.72 7.32 -10.72
N ILE A 89 -9.73 6.51 -11.08
CA ILE A 89 -9.95 6.02 -12.44
C ILE A 89 -10.38 7.15 -13.39
N HIS A 90 -11.33 7.99 -12.98
CA HIS A 90 -11.95 8.98 -13.87
C HIS A 90 -11.10 10.24 -14.02
N VAL A 91 -10.64 10.79 -12.89
CA VAL A 91 -9.97 12.09 -12.85
C VAL A 91 -8.47 11.94 -13.11
N ARG A 92 -7.85 10.92 -12.52
CA ARG A 92 -6.39 10.78 -12.51
C ARG A 92 -5.88 9.68 -13.44
N LYS A 93 -6.77 8.87 -14.01
CA LYS A 93 -6.44 7.68 -14.82
C LYS A 93 -5.45 6.77 -14.10
N LYS A 94 -5.68 6.55 -12.80
CA LYS A 94 -4.84 5.73 -11.92
C LYS A 94 -5.62 4.56 -11.33
N LEU A 95 -4.89 3.49 -11.07
CA LEU A 95 -5.31 2.37 -10.22
C LEU A 95 -4.67 2.52 -8.82
N HIS A 96 -4.84 1.54 -7.95
CA HIS A 96 -4.20 1.49 -6.64
C HIS A 96 -3.21 0.33 -6.55
N LEU A 97 -2.05 0.57 -5.94
CA LEU A 97 -0.99 -0.43 -5.81
C LEU A 97 -0.57 -0.57 -4.34
N VAL A 98 -0.74 -1.76 -3.79
CA VAL A 98 -0.35 -2.09 -2.42
C VAL A 98 0.97 -2.85 -2.46
N LEU A 99 2.01 -2.28 -1.87
CA LEU A 99 3.37 -2.82 -1.89
C LEU A 99 3.77 -3.34 -0.52
N ASP A 100 4.22 -4.58 -0.46
CA ASP A 100 5.00 -5.07 0.67
C ASP A 100 6.44 -4.49 0.67
N LEU A 101 7.14 -4.57 1.81
CA LEU A 101 8.51 -4.09 1.94
C LEU A 101 9.54 -5.23 1.88
N ASP A 102 9.53 -6.09 2.89
CA ASP A 102 10.56 -7.09 3.16
C ASP A 102 10.56 -8.21 2.12
N HIS A 103 11.71 -8.50 1.52
CA HIS A 103 11.85 -9.43 0.39
C HIS A 103 11.08 -9.01 -0.88
N THR A 104 10.41 -7.86 -0.87
CA THR A 104 9.66 -7.30 -2.01
C THR A 104 10.42 -6.12 -2.62
N LEU A 105 10.53 -5.00 -1.90
CA LEU A 105 11.22 -3.78 -2.33
C LEU A 105 12.61 -3.63 -1.69
N ILE A 106 12.82 -4.25 -0.53
CA ILE A 106 14.06 -4.17 0.24
C ILE A 106 14.40 -5.53 0.86
N HIS A 107 15.62 -5.67 1.36
CA HIS A 107 15.97 -6.70 2.34
C HIS A 107 16.72 -6.02 3.48
N SER A 108 16.43 -6.37 4.73
CA SER A 108 17.11 -5.80 5.90
C SER A 108 17.68 -6.89 6.81
N VAL A 109 18.74 -6.54 7.55
CA VAL A 109 19.39 -7.45 8.50
C VAL A 109 20.02 -6.66 9.64
N LEU A 110 20.01 -7.21 10.85
CA LEU A 110 20.83 -6.68 11.94
C LEU A 110 22.31 -6.94 11.64
N VAL A 111 23.18 -5.97 11.90
CA VAL A 111 24.64 -6.11 11.70
C VAL A 111 25.20 -7.30 12.46
N SER A 112 24.66 -7.60 13.65
CA SER A 112 25.02 -8.77 14.45
C SER A 112 24.71 -10.12 13.77
N ASN A 113 23.81 -10.13 12.80
CA ASN A 113 23.31 -11.34 12.14
C ASN A 113 23.96 -11.58 10.77
N LEU A 114 24.87 -10.71 10.32
CA LEU A 114 25.61 -10.89 9.08
C LEU A 114 26.48 -12.16 9.14
N SER A 115 26.56 -12.89 8.03
CA SER A 115 27.50 -14.01 7.91
C SER A 115 28.94 -13.50 7.89
N ALA A 116 29.92 -14.37 8.16
CA ALA A 116 31.34 -13.99 8.11
C ALA A 116 31.74 -13.41 6.75
N ALA A 117 31.19 -13.96 5.66
CA ALA A 117 31.42 -13.50 4.30
C ALA A 117 30.73 -12.17 3.96
N GLU A 118 29.78 -11.71 4.78
CA GLU A 118 29.03 -10.46 4.57
C GLU A 118 29.53 -9.29 5.44
N LYS A 119 30.44 -9.55 6.39
CA LYS A 119 30.95 -8.52 7.31
C LYS A 119 31.63 -7.33 6.62
N TYR A 120 32.10 -7.50 5.37
CA TYR A 120 32.64 -6.39 4.57
C TYR A 120 31.63 -5.24 4.37
N LEU A 121 30.32 -5.54 4.40
CA LEU A 121 29.24 -4.56 4.27
C LEU A 121 29.16 -3.57 5.44
N VAL A 122 29.82 -3.88 6.58
CA VAL A 122 29.86 -3.01 7.76
C VAL A 122 30.79 -1.81 7.56
N GLN A 123 31.71 -1.87 6.61
CA GLN A 123 32.62 -0.77 6.29
C GLN A 123 32.30 -0.15 4.93
N GLU A 124 31.34 -0.70 4.20
CA GLU A 124 31.03 -0.29 2.84
C GLU A 124 29.89 0.73 2.79
N GLU A 125 30.14 1.84 2.09
CA GLU A 125 29.11 2.83 1.77
C GLU A 125 28.66 2.62 0.32
N ARG A 126 27.41 2.20 0.15
CA ARG A 126 26.76 2.08 -1.17
C ARG A 126 25.46 2.86 -1.15
N PRO A 127 25.08 3.58 -2.24
CA PRO A 127 23.81 4.30 -2.30
C PRO A 127 22.57 3.42 -2.05
N CYS A 128 22.66 2.13 -2.34
CA CYS A 128 21.58 1.17 -2.16
C CYS A 128 21.60 0.43 -0.81
N LEU A 129 22.58 0.72 0.06
CA LEU A 129 22.76 0.08 1.36
C LEU A 129 22.78 1.17 2.45
N THR A 130 21.70 1.27 3.21
CA THR A 130 21.56 2.26 4.28
C THR A 130 21.73 1.62 5.65
N ARG A 131 22.48 2.28 6.54
CA ARG A 131 22.56 1.91 7.95
C ARG A 131 21.58 2.72 8.78
N LYS A 132 20.83 2.05 9.66
CA LYS A 132 19.92 2.69 10.60
C LYS A 132 20.13 2.13 12.01
N PRO A 133 20.21 2.98 13.05
CA PRO A 133 20.05 2.54 14.42
C PRO A 133 18.68 1.88 14.60
N SER A 134 18.62 0.76 15.30
CA SER A 134 17.40 0.05 15.69
C SER A 134 17.48 -0.30 17.17
N ARG A 135 16.34 -0.69 17.76
CA ARG A 135 16.24 -1.12 19.17
C ARG A 135 17.18 -2.29 19.50
N PHE A 136 17.54 -3.09 18.50
CA PHE A 136 18.37 -4.28 18.63
C PHE A 136 19.80 -4.08 18.08
N GLY A 137 20.24 -2.82 17.93
CA GLY A 137 21.54 -2.46 17.37
C GLY A 137 21.44 -1.89 15.95
N ASN A 138 22.55 -1.87 15.23
CA ASN A 138 22.57 -1.33 13.87
C ASN A 138 21.93 -2.30 12.88
N MET A 139 21.06 -1.78 12.01
CA MET A 139 20.40 -2.51 10.94
C MET A 139 20.91 -1.99 9.59
N LEU A 140 21.18 -2.90 8.67
CA LEU A 140 21.41 -2.59 7.27
C LEU A 140 20.12 -2.81 6.48
N ILE A 141 19.80 -1.85 5.62
CA ILE A 141 18.67 -1.90 4.69
C ILE A 141 19.24 -1.85 3.27
N LYS A 142 19.09 -2.93 2.53
CA LYS A 142 19.42 -2.99 1.11
C LYS A 142 18.17 -2.75 0.29
N THR A 143 18.17 -1.70 -0.53
CA THR A 143 17.13 -1.49 -1.53
C THR A 143 17.30 -2.45 -2.71
N ARG A 144 16.21 -3.07 -3.16
CA ARG A 144 16.20 -3.96 -4.32
C ARG A 144 16.58 -3.16 -5.59
N PRO A 145 17.40 -3.73 -6.49
CA PRO A 145 17.77 -3.05 -7.74
C PRO A 145 16.55 -2.52 -8.50
N PHE A 146 16.69 -1.34 -9.11
CA PHE A 146 15.64 -0.65 -9.87
C PHE A 146 14.46 -0.08 -9.04
N VAL A 147 14.50 -0.10 -7.69
CA VAL A 147 13.35 0.37 -6.87
C VAL A 147 13.00 1.85 -7.07
N ASN A 148 13.98 2.73 -7.24
CA ASN A 148 13.72 4.17 -7.38
C ASN A 148 13.00 4.48 -8.69
N GLU A 149 13.45 3.87 -9.79
CA GLU A 149 12.77 3.97 -11.09
C GLU A 149 11.41 3.26 -11.09
N PHE A 150 11.30 2.12 -10.41
CA PHE A 150 10.04 1.43 -10.21
C PHE A 150 9.01 2.34 -9.55
N LEU A 151 9.33 2.93 -8.40
CA LEU A 151 8.41 3.81 -7.65
C LEU A 151 8.04 5.05 -8.46
N ARG A 152 9.02 5.69 -9.12
CA ARG A 152 8.78 6.87 -9.97
C ARG A 152 7.83 6.58 -11.12
N GLU A 153 8.04 5.47 -11.83
CA GLU A 153 7.20 5.10 -12.97
C GLU A 153 5.84 4.56 -12.53
N ALA A 154 5.78 3.76 -11.48
CA ALA A 154 4.53 3.27 -10.90
C ALA A 154 3.65 4.43 -10.39
N ASN A 155 4.26 5.49 -9.83
CA ASN A 155 3.51 6.67 -9.37
C ASN A 155 2.77 7.41 -10.48
N LYS A 156 3.12 7.22 -11.76
CA LYS A 156 2.36 7.80 -12.88
C LYS A 156 1.04 7.07 -13.10
N LEU A 157 0.96 5.80 -12.71
CA LEU A 157 -0.10 4.85 -13.05
C LEU A 157 -0.94 4.43 -11.84
N PHE A 158 -0.37 4.53 -10.63
CA PHE A 158 -0.97 4.04 -9.41
C PHE A 158 -0.88 5.06 -8.27
N ASP A 159 -1.88 5.04 -7.39
CA ASP A 159 -1.72 5.53 -6.03
C ASP A 159 -1.22 4.40 -5.14
N MET A 160 -0.07 4.63 -4.50
CA MET A 160 0.64 3.57 -3.81
C MET A 160 0.40 3.57 -2.29
N TYR A 161 0.23 2.37 -1.74
CA TYR A 161 0.22 2.07 -0.32
C TYR A 161 1.44 1.21 0.02
N VAL A 162 2.01 1.41 1.20
CA VAL A 162 2.86 0.41 1.85
C VAL A 162 2.00 -0.42 2.78
N TYR A 163 2.15 -1.75 2.72
CA TYR A 163 1.52 -2.67 3.66
C TYR A 163 2.52 -3.75 4.07
N THR A 164 3.13 -3.56 5.24
CA THR A 164 4.14 -4.49 5.78
C THR A 164 3.66 -5.20 7.05
N LYS A 165 4.24 -6.37 7.32
CA LYS A 165 4.15 -7.04 8.63
C LYS A 165 5.25 -6.61 9.60
N GLY A 166 6.08 -5.62 9.25
CA GLY A 166 6.99 -4.95 10.16
C GLY A 166 6.27 -4.10 11.21
N ASP A 167 6.97 -3.74 12.28
CA ASP A 167 6.47 -2.76 13.25
C ASP A 167 6.52 -1.34 12.69
N TRP A 168 5.86 -0.41 13.40
CA TRP A 168 5.72 0.97 12.95
C TRP A 168 7.06 1.69 12.80
N ILE A 169 7.98 1.55 13.76
CA ILE A 169 9.26 2.29 13.74
C ILE A 169 10.09 1.80 12.56
N TYR A 170 10.19 0.47 12.41
CA TYR A 170 10.85 -0.17 11.28
C TYR A 170 10.29 0.31 9.93
N ALA A 171 8.96 0.28 9.77
CA ALA A 171 8.32 0.70 8.53
C ALA A 171 8.61 2.16 8.19
N GLN A 172 8.62 3.06 9.17
CA GLN A 172 8.94 4.47 8.95
C GLN A 172 10.41 4.66 8.53
N ASP A 173 11.34 3.94 9.13
CA ASP A 173 12.76 4.00 8.73
C ASP A 173 12.97 3.52 7.29
N VAL A 174 12.33 2.41 6.91
CA VAL A 174 12.40 1.88 5.54
C VAL A 174 11.72 2.82 4.55
N VAL A 175 10.53 3.33 4.86
CA VAL A 175 9.82 4.27 3.99
C VAL A 175 10.63 5.55 3.81
N LYS A 176 11.32 6.04 4.84
CA LYS A 176 12.20 7.20 4.71
C LYS A 176 13.40 6.95 3.78
N VAL A 177 13.86 5.71 3.65
CA VAL A 177 14.89 5.33 2.67
C VAL A 177 14.32 5.31 1.24
N LEU A 178 13.09 4.85 1.06
CA LEU A 178 12.44 4.72 -0.26
C LEU A 178 11.80 6.00 -0.78
N ASP A 179 11.23 6.80 0.12
CA ASP A 179 10.39 7.97 -0.16
C ASP A 179 10.65 9.11 0.84
N PRO A 180 11.86 9.69 0.86
CA PRO A 180 12.25 10.70 1.84
C PRO A 180 11.37 11.96 1.79
N ASN A 181 10.80 12.27 0.63
CA ASN A 181 9.98 13.45 0.38
C ASN A 181 8.46 13.17 0.48
N LYS A 182 8.07 11.94 0.86
CA LYS A 182 6.66 11.50 0.91
C LYS A 182 5.90 11.65 -0.43
N THR A 183 6.61 11.58 -1.55
CA THR A 183 6.07 11.74 -2.90
C THR A 183 5.17 10.57 -3.32
N TYR A 184 5.49 9.35 -2.86
CA TYR A 184 4.90 8.11 -3.34
C TYR A 184 3.81 7.58 -2.42
N PHE A 185 4.08 7.55 -1.11
CA PHE A 185 3.19 6.90 -0.15
C PHE A 185 2.40 7.90 0.69
N GLY A 186 2.92 9.11 0.92
CA GLY A 186 2.34 10.02 1.89
C GLY A 186 2.22 9.34 3.26
N ASP A 187 1.02 9.34 3.83
CA ASP A 187 0.71 8.65 5.09
C ASP A 187 0.05 7.27 4.89
N ARG A 188 0.05 6.73 3.66
CA ARG A 188 -0.54 5.42 3.32
C ARG A 188 0.39 4.25 3.66
N VAL A 189 0.77 4.14 4.95
CA VAL A 189 1.68 3.11 5.46
C VAL A 189 0.97 2.25 6.51
N ILE A 190 0.55 1.05 6.13
CA ILE A 190 -0.13 0.08 6.99
C ILE A 190 0.90 -0.91 7.53
N THR A 191 0.89 -1.13 8.84
CA THR A 191 1.89 -1.97 9.52
C THR A 191 1.25 -3.12 10.30
N ARG A 192 2.06 -3.94 10.97
CA ARG A 192 1.56 -4.97 11.90
C ARG A 192 0.67 -4.39 13.00
N ARG A 193 0.85 -3.12 13.37
CA ARG A 193 0.04 -2.45 14.39
C ARG A 193 -1.45 -2.44 14.03
N GLU A 194 -1.78 -2.14 12.78
CA GLU A 194 -3.16 -2.09 12.28
C GLU A 194 -3.66 -3.48 11.88
N SER A 195 -2.75 -4.36 11.46
CA SER A 195 -3.07 -5.68 10.91
C SER A 195 -2.10 -6.74 11.47
N PRO A 196 -2.33 -7.25 12.70
CA PRO A 196 -1.40 -8.16 13.37
C PRO A 196 -1.34 -9.54 12.71
N HIS A 197 -2.48 -10.15 12.40
CA HIS A 197 -2.55 -11.57 11.99
C HIS A 197 -2.35 -11.78 10.48
N LYS A 198 -3.32 -11.37 9.65
CA LYS A 198 -3.30 -11.49 8.18
C LYS A 198 -3.51 -10.14 7.53
N LYS A 199 -2.98 -9.93 6.32
CA LYS A 199 -3.19 -8.70 5.55
C LYS A 199 -4.60 -8.75 4.92
N THR A 200 -5.26 -7.60 4.84
CA THR A 200 -6.61 -7.45 4.25
C THR A 200 -6.77 -6.11 3.55
N LEU A 201 -7.53 -6.06 2.46
CA LEU A 201 -7.89 -4.80 1.79
C LEU A 201 -8.93 -3.97 2.56
N ASP A 202 -9.42 -4.41 3.71
CA ASP A 202 -10.34 -3.63 4.54
C ASP A 202 -9.70 -2.33 5.05
N LEU A 203 -8.39 -2.35 5.26
CA LEU A 203 -7.63 -1.17 5.70
C LEU A 203 -7.21 -0.25 4.56
N VAL A 204 -7.37 -0.65 3.30
CA VAL A 204 -7.04 0.17 2.13
C VAL A 204 -8.29 0.94 1.71
N LEU A 205 -8.24 2.26 1.66
CA LEU A 205 -9.39 3.11 1.30
C LEU A 205 -9.62 3.19 -0.21
N ALA A 206 -9.60 2.04 -0.89
CA ALA A 206 -9.97 1.87 -2.29
C ALA A 206 -10.78 0.57 -2.49
N ASP A 207 -11.60 0.53 -3.52
CA ASP A 207 -12.35 -0.64 -3.97
C ASP A 207 -11.38 -1.68 -4.57
N GLU A 208 -11.56 -2.94 -4.18
CA GLU A 208 -10.72 -4.07 -4.61
C GLU A 208 -10.67 -4.26 -6.13
N ARG A 209 -11.70 -3.82 -6.87
CA ARG A 209 -11.73 -3.88 -8.34
C ARG A 209 -10.70 -2.97 -9.00
N GLY A 210 -10.14 -2.01 -8.25
CA GLY A 210 -9.08 -1.11 -8.70
C GLY A 210 -7.74 -1.32 -8.02
N ILE A 211 -7.56 -2.39 -7.22
CA ILE A 211 -6.35 -2.63 -6.43
C ILE A 211 -5.51 -3.78 -6.99
N VAL A 212 -4.22 -3.54 -7.15
CA VAL A 212 -3.18 -4.56 -7.36
C VAL A 212 -2.32 -4.67 -6.11
N ILE A 213 -2.04 -5.89 -5.64
CA ILE A 213 -1.15 -6.18 -4.52
C ILE A 213 0.16 -6.77 -5.06
N VAL A 214 1.30 -6.30 -4.57
CA VAL A 214 2.61 -6.89 -4.85
C VAL A 214 3.23 -7.31 -3.52
N ASP A 215 3.44 -8.61 -3.38
CA ASP A 215 3.92 -9.24 -2.14
C ASP A 215 4.71 -10.50 -2.51
N ASP A 216 5.75 -10.82 -1.74
CA ASP A 216 6.53 -12.04 -1.93
C ASP A 216 5.80 -13.28 -1.37
N THR A 217 4.81 -13.07 -0.49
CA THR A 217 4.17 -14.12 0.31
C THR A 217 2.67 -14.19 0.05
N LEU A 218 2.21 -15.22 -0.65
CA LEU A 218 0.79 -15.39 -0.96
C LEU A 218 -0.09 -15.65 0.28
N ASP A 219 0.40 -16.43 1.26
CA ASP A 219 -0.41 -16.89 2.40
C ASP A 219 -0.72 -15.83 3.46
N VAL A 220 -0.11 -14.64 3.36
CA VAL A 220 -0.48 -13.51 4.24
C VAL A 220 -1.76 -12.80 3.77
N TRP A 221 -2.25 -13.09 2.55
CA TRP A 221 -3.45 -12.54 1.93
C TRP A 221 -4.53 -13.61 1.66
N PRO A 222 -5.11 -14.23 2.69
CA PRO A 222 -5.99 -15.40 2.52
C PRO A 222 -7.25 -15.11 1.69
N HIS A 223 -7.79 -13.89 1.75
CA HIS A 223 -9.05 -13.51 1.10
C HIS A 223 -8.87 -12.68 -0.17
N HIS A 224 -7.64 -12.25 -0.49
CA HIS A 224 -7.36 -11.27 -1.56
C HIS A 224 -6.36 -11.79 -2.60
N LYS A 225 -6.25 -13.12 -2.75
CA LYS A 225 -5.32 -13.75 -3.68
C LYS A 225 -5.53 -13.33 -5.15
N ARG A 226 -6.78 -13.01 -5.53
CA ARG A 226 -7.13 -12.53 -6.87
C ARG A 226 -6.55 -11.15 -7.21
N ASN A 227 -6.16 -10.38 -6.19
CA ASN A 227 -5.52 -9.07 -6.37
C ASN A 227 -3.99 -9.18 -6.37
N LEU A 228 -3.42 -10.35 -6.06
CA LEU A 228 -2.01 -10.50 -5.71
C LEU A 228 -1.15 -10.92 -6.90
N LEU A 229 -0.16 -10.10 -7.20
CA LEU A 229 1.00 -10.43 -8.04
C LEU A 229 2.15 -10.87 -7.13
N GLN A 230 2.40 -12.17 -7.09
CA GLN A 230 3.47 -12.70 -6.27
C GLN A 230 4.83 -12.46 -6.94
N VAL A 231 5.73 -11.77 -6.25
CA VAL A 231 7.11 -11.57 -6.73
C VAL A 231 8.07 -12.58 -6.11
N THR A 232 9.20 -12.80 -6.78
CA THR A 232 10.30 -13.57 -6.20
C THR A 232 10.86 -12.86 -4.98
N ARG A 233 11.13 -13.62 -3.92
CA ARG A 233 11.77 -13.12 -2.70
C ARG A 233 13.15 -12.55 -3.00
N TYR A 234 13.39 -11.35 -2.50
CA TYR A 234 14.69 -10.69 -2.56
C TYR A 234 15.56 -11.08 -1.36
N PHE A 235 16.59 -11.89 -1.61
CA PHE A 235 17.53 -12.36 -0.59
C PHE A 235 18.93 -11.77 -0.79
N TYR A 236 19.08 -10.46 -0.51
CA TYR A 236 20.40 -9.83 -0.54
C TYR A 236 21.37 -10.41 0.50
N PHE A 237 21.02 -10.31 1.79
CA PHE A 237 21.73 -10.92 2.91
C PHE A 237 21.40 -12.40 3.07
N LYS A 238 22.24 -13.12 3.83
CA LYS A 238 22.01 -14.52 4.20
C LYS A 238 20.84 -14.61 5.18
N ASN A 239 19.92 -15.53 4.92
CA ASN A 239 18.82 -15.80 5.83
C ASN A 239 19.17 -17.00 6.73
N ASN A 240 19.46 -16.74 8.00
CA ASN A 240 19.85 -17.78 8.96
C ASN A 240 18.65 -18.65 9.42
N GLY A 241 17.41 -18.26 9.12
CA GLY A 241 16.19 -18.93 9.62
C GLY A 241 15.54 -19.93 8.67
N ILE A 242 15.95 -19.98 7.39
CA ILE A 242 15.38 -20.90 6.40
C ILE A 242 16.36 -22.04 6.15
N LYS A 243 16.06 -23.25 6.65
CA LYS A 243 16.84 -24.48 6.42
C LYS A 243 16.99 -24.84 4.93
N ARG A 244 16.20 -24.21 4.05
CA ARG A 244 16.28 -24.33 2.60
C ARG A 244 17.15 -23.21 2.03
N GLU A 245 18.46 -23.42 2.05
CA GLU A 245 19.34 -23.39 0.87
C GLU A 245 20.81 -23.21 1.32
N SER A 246 21.64 -24.20 1.00
CA SER A 246 23.11 -24.09 1.04
C SER A 246 23.67 -23.05 0.06
N LYS A 247 22.81 -22.31 -0.66
CA LYS A 247 23.22 -21.35 -1.68
C LYS A 247 23.72 -20.07 -1.01
N PRO A 248 24.81 -19.47 -1.53
CA PRO A 248 25.28 -18.20 -1.01
C PRO A 248 24.29 -17.07 -1.30
N SER A 249 24.15 -16.08 -0.42
CA SER A 249 23.34 -14.88 -0.65
C SER A 249 23.91 -14.02 -1.79
N TYR A 250 23.19 -12.99 -2.25
CA TYR A 250 23.75 -12.03 -3.20
C TYR A 250 24.98 -11.31 -2.63
N ALA A 251 24.92 -10.92 -1.36
CA ALA A 251 26.02 -10.30 -0.64
C ALA A 251 27.25 -11.22 -0.53
N GLU A 252 27.07 -12.51 -0.23
CA GLU A 252 28.15 -13.49 -0.18
C GLU A 252 28.83 -13.68 -1.55
N ARG A 253 28.05 -13.57 -2.63
CA ARG A 253 28.55 -13.62 -4.02
C ARG A 253 29.07 -12.29 -4.54
N LYS A 254 28.96 -11.20 -3.77
CA LYS A 254 29.30 -9.83 -4.18
C LYS A 254 28.61 -9.38 -5.48
N GLN A 255 27.37 -9.84 -5.70
CA GLN A 255 26.54 -9.47 -6.84
C GLN A 255 25.14 -9.05 -6.37
N ASP A 256 24.23 -8.71 -7.29
CA ASP A 256 22.84 -8.37 -6.99
C ASP A 256 21.93 -8.71 -8.18
N GLU A 257 20.62 -8.52 -8.05
CA GLU A 257 19.69 -8.64 -9.19
C GLU A 257 20.04 -7.66 -10.32
N SER A 258 19.85 -8.09 -11.56
CA SER A 258 20.04 -7.21 -12.72
C SER A 258 19.06 -6.04 -12.70
N ARG A 259 19.55 -4.82 -12.93
CA ARG A 259 18.67 -3.64 -13.10
C ARG A 259 17.83 -3.69 -14.38
N SER A 260 18.31 -4.36 -15.43
CA SER A 260 17.65 -4.40 -16.74
C SER A 260 16.72 -5.59 -16.93
N ARG A 261 16.94 -6.67 -16.18
CA ARG A 261 16.18 -7.94 -16.30
C ARG A 261 15.65 -8.48 -14.96
N GLY A 262 15.87 -7.76 -13.86
CA GLY A 262 15.48 -8.16 -12.51
C GLY A 262 13.98 -8.04 -12.24
N SER A 263 13.58 -8.49 -11.05
CA SER A 263 12.18 -8.68 -10.69
C SER A 263 11.35 -7.40 -10.79
N LEU A 264 11.81 -6.28 -10.22
CA LEU A 264 11.08 -5.01 -10.25
C LEU A 264 10.95 -4.41 -11.66
N LYS A 265 11.93 -4.65 -12.53
CA LYS A 265 11.88 -4.18 -13.92
C LYS A 265 10.80 -4.91 -14.71
N ASN A 266 10.75 -6.24 -14.57
CA ASN A 266 9.73 -7.07 -15.21
C ASN A 266 8.34 -6.79 -14.62
N LEU A 267 8.24 -6.62 -13.31
CA LEU A 267 7.01 -6.21 -12.64
C LEU A 267 6.48 -4.88 -13.18
N LEU A 268 7.33 -3.86 -13.35
CA LEU A 268 6.90 -2.58 -13.90
C LEU A 268 6.36 -2.72 -15.33
N LYS A 269 6.98 -3.57 -16.16
CA LYS A 269 6.51 -3.85 -17.52
C LYS A 269 5.08 -4.42 -17.47
N PHE A 270 4.87 -5.44 -16.64
CA PHE A 270 3.56 -6.04 -16.45
C PHE A 270 2.52 -5.03 -15.92
N LEU A 271 2.87 -4.22 -14.90
CA LEU A 271 1.98 -3.20 -14.35
C LEU A 271 1.58 -2.14 -15.39
N LYS A 272 2.48 -1.79 -16.33
CA LYS A 272 2.19 -0.89 -17.45
C LYS A 272 1.19 -1.52 -18.43
N GLU A 273 1.39 -2.79 -18.78
CA GLU A 273 0.48 -3.54 -19.66
C GLU A 273 -0.90 -3.71 -19.02
N LEU A 274 -0.96 -4.08 -17.74
CA LEU A 274 -2.19 -4.21 -16.96
C LEU A 274 -2.95 -2.89 -16.87
N HIS A 275 -2.25 -1.79 -16.57
CA HIS A 275 -2.87 -0.46 -16.53
C HIS A 275 -3.41 -0.07 -17.92
N SER A 276 -2.61 -0.24 -18.97
CA SER A 276 -3.06 0.01 -20.35
C SER A 276 -4.28 -0.82 -20.72
N GLY A 277 -4.33 -2.10 -20.36
CA GLY A 277 -5.47 -2.99 -20.62
C GLY A 277 -6.73 -2.61 -19.84
N PHE A 278 -6.58 -2.12 -18.60
CA PHE A 278 -7.71 -1.63 -17.82
C PHE A 278 -8.34 -0.41 -18.48
N PHE A 279 -7.52 0.52 -18.98
CA PHE A 279 -7.97 1.76 -19.60
C PHE A 279 -8.16 1.68 -21.12
N SER A 280 -7.80 0.56 -21.77
CA SER A 280 -8.04 0.36 -23.21
C SER A 280 -9.54 0.21 -23.48
N CYS A 281 -10.04 0.95 -24.47
CA CYS A 281 -11.39 0.95 -25.05
C CYS A 281 -12.57 0.73 -24.08
N GLY A 282 -13.38 1.78 -23.93
CA GLY A 282 -14.70 1.72 -23.30
C GLY A 282 -15.27 3.11 -22.99
N ALA A 283 -16.60 3.23 -22.99
CA ALA A 283 -17.26 4.45 -22.51
C ALA A 283 -16.96 4.67 -21.02
N VAL A 284 -17.09 5.90 -20.54
CA VAL A 284 -16.87 6.23 -19.11
C VAL A 284 -17.70 5.31 -18.18
N GLN A 285 -18.94 4.99 -18.56
CA GLN A 285 -19.81 4.08 -17.79
C GLN A 285 -19.30 2.64 -17.74
N GLU A 286 -18.52 2.18 -18.72
CA GLU A 286 -17.96 0.81 -18.70
C GLU A 286 -16.84 0.69 -17.67
N LEU A 287 -16.09 1.76 -17.39
CA LEU A 287 -15.00 1.76 -16.40
C LEU A 287 -15.51 1.47 -14.98
N ASP A 288 -16.76 1.83 -14.66
CA ASP A 288 -17.39 1.57 -13.35
C ASP A 288 -17.61 0.07 -13.09
N SER A 289 -17.70 -0.71 -14.17
CA SER A 289 -17.91 -2.16 -14.15
C SER A 289 -16.62 -2.97 -14.28
N LYS A 290 -15.51 -2.35 -14.72
CA LYS A 290 -14.24 -3.05 -14.91
C LYS A 290 -13.63 -3.50 -13.57
N ASP A 291 -12.97 -4.65 -13.63
CA ASP A 291 -12.31 -5.26 -12.48
C ASP A 291 -10.88 -5.66 -12.85
N VAL A 292 -9.90 -5.02 -12.22
CA VAL A 292 -8.47 -5.25 -12.46
C VAL A 292 -8.08 -6.71 -12.22
N ARG A 293 -8.80 -7.42 -11.34
CA ARG A 293 -8.54 -8.83 -11.02
C ARG A 293 -8.73 -9.74 -12.22
N ALA A 294 -9.56 -9.35 -13.20
CA ALA A 294 -9.69 -10.09 -14.45
C ALA A 294 -8.40 -10.05 -15.29
N LEU A 295 -7.60 -8.99 -15.13
CA LEU A 295 -6.32 -8.77 -15.83
C LEU A 295 -5.12 -9.33 -15.08
N ILE A 296 -5.32 -9.79 -13.84
CA ILE A 296 -4.29 -10.44 -13.00
C ILE A 296 -4.19 -11.96 -13.29
N ASN A 297 -5.01 -12.49 -14.21
CA ASN A 297 -5.09 -13.93 -14.47
C ASN A 297 -3.99 -14.44 -15.43
N GLY A 298 -2.99 -15.07 -14.82
CA GLY A 298 -1.97 -15.91 -15.43
C GLY A 298 -0.85 -16.12 -14.40
N PRO A 299 -0.14 -17.27 -14.36
CA PRO A 299 1.00 -17.42 -13.48
C PRO A 299 2.15 -16.57 -14.03
N PHE A 300 2.15 -15.27 -13.76
CA PHE A 300 3.36 -14.48 -13.92
C PHE A 300 4.29 -14.85 -12.75
N LYS A 301 4.92 -16.02 -12.85
CA LYS A 301 6.22 -16.24 -12.26
C LYS A 301 7.16 -15.44 -13.15
N PRO A 302 7.77 -14.33 -12.72
CA PRO A 302 8.93 -13.80 -13.42
C PRO A 302 9.98 -14.91 -13.35
N ASN A 303 10.00 -15.78 -14.36
CA ASN A 303 11.05 -16.75 -14.56
C ASN A 303 12.32 -15.92 -14.77
N GLY A 304 13.11 -15.80 -13.70
CA GLY A 304 14.52 -15.56 -13.87
C GLY A 304 15.09 -16.73 -14.66
N CYS A 305 15.84 -16.44 -15.70
CA CYS A 305 17.07 -17.21 -15.89
C CYS A 305 17.98 -16.91 -14.70
#